data_AF-A0A2T7THN7-F1
#
_entry.id   AF-A0A2T7THN7-F1
#
_cell.length_a   1.000
_cell.length_b   1.000
_cell.length_c   1.000
_cell.angle_alpha   90.00
_cell.angle_beta   90.00
_cell.angle_gamma   90.00
#
_symmetry.space_group_name_H-M   'P 1'
#
loop_
_entity.id
_entity.type
_entity.pdbx_description
1 polymer ?
#
loop_
_entity_poly.entity_id
_entity_poly.type
_entity_poly.pdbx_seq_one_letter_code
_entity_poly.pdbx_strand_id
1 'polypeptide(L)'
;HADDGHLRGFDGAQDPAAVLAYRLEQRIDAAHNLLANADQRPLGAVPDEHLTRLAQQATKYAAGTELPRRAPGEGPMDTQWAARPFALMRTDELTDALSRMQAIDPTQTVDASTRHAQNKAQWTVQAMTVELERRQNLSPTQATIERTARGEDPRSAHQVTIGDAIRNEQQLRSVALPQASTESMRPAAATSVSDDLAPSVLLRNELVPVSYRTELDRLRAHLGRRLMVRGAQLAEEKPVWTNALGPVPGKDAKAAEWHRIAAETEAYRNRYNIGTHETALIPQQYRDDPTAQRLIERATALHKHSELTTVAPRTATQIQQGTDEAAITDRMTTEQAAARRVIDRMRAERAAASDTLPAPQQREARIVDALQAESAPQQGDDMSAAVARVLTRHRAQAAAAAADTAMPQTPKIDGNSARGPQDQNTKQPHVNETKDATHSTNRNSGWGKKAEEAVQRKKAASEKPTTKSAQKEAASAARKAAEAADRSRGRSL
;
A
#
# COMPACT_ATOMS: atom_id res chain seq x y z
N HIS A 1 14.24 3.95 -41.13
CA HIS A 1 15.02 4.94 -40.37
C HIS A 1 14.65 4.82 -38.91
N ALA A 2 15.40 4.00 -38.16
CA ALA A 2 15.32 3.99 -36.70
C ALA A 2 16.12 5.19 -36.20
N ASP A 3 15.49 6.03 -35.39
CA ASP A 3 16.09 7.26 -34.88
C ASP A 3 17.01 6.91 -33.71
N ASP A 4 18.31 6.83 -33.98
CA ASP A 4 19.36 6.54 -33.01
C ASP A 4 19.55 7.74 -32.06
N GLY A 5 18.61 7.95 -31.13
CA GLY A 5 18.81 8.56 -29.79
C GLY A 5 19.51 9.94 -29.69
N HIS A 6 19.90 10.58 -30.77
CA HIS A 6 20.56 11.87 -30.78
C HIS A 6 19.51 12.95 -30.61
N LEU A 7 19.36 13.38 -29.37
CA LEU A 7 18.42 14.38 -28.89
C LEU A 7 18.48 15.66 -29.75
N ARG A 8 17.55 15.81 -30.71
CA ARG A 8 17.15 17.15 -31.15
C ARG A 8 16.50 17.84 -29.97
N GLY A 9 17.12 18.94 -29.54
CA GLY A 9 16.62 19.83 -28.49
C GLY A 9 15.20 20.34 -28.80
N PHE A 10 14.53 20.85 -27.77
CA PHE A 10 13.17 21.39 -27.88
C PHE A 10 13.12 22.74 -28.62
N ASP A 11 14.27 23.30 -29.00
CA ASP A 11 14.46 24.67 -29.51
C ASP A 11 13.76 24.99 -30.85
N GLY A 12 13.08 24.01 -31.47
CA GLY A 12 12.28 24.20 -32.68
C GLY A 12 10.85 23.63 -32.61
N ALA A 13 10.40 23.17 -31.44
CA ALA A 13 9.07 22.58 -31.28
C ALA A 13 8.00 23.67 -31.04
N GLN A 14 6.97 23.71 -31.89
CA GLN A 14 5.82 24.61 -31.70
C GLN A 14 5.05 24.31 -30.40
N ASP A 15 5.00 23.03 -30.01
CA ASP A 15 4.44 22.56 -28.75
C ASP A 15 5.37 21.50 -28.13
N PRO A 16 6.14 21.84 -27.08
CA PRO A 16 7.04 20.90 -26.42
C PRO A 16 6.29 19.79 -25.68
N ALA A 17 5.05 20.03 -25.22
CA ALA A 17 4.25 19.03 -24.52
C ALA A 17 3.74 17.95 -25.48
N ALA A 18 3.31 18.34 -26.68
CA ALA A 18 2.94 17.38 -27.73
C ALA A 18 4.13 16.51 -28.17
N VAL A 19 5.33 17.11 -28.29
CA VAL A 19 6.57 16.36 -28.60
C VAL A 19 6.93 15.39 -27.47
N LEU A 20 6.75 15.79 -26.21
CA LEU A 20 6.94 14.89 -25.06
C LEU A 20 5.92 13.75 -25.04
N ALA A 21 4.64 14.04 -25.27
CA ALA A 21 3.59 13.04 -25.32
C ALA A 21 3.85 12.00 -26.43
N TYR A 22 4.16 12.45 -27.64
CA TYR A 22 4.53 11.58 -28.75
C TYR A 22 5.76 10.72 -28.44
N ARG A 23 6.80 11.31 -27.83
CA ARG A 23 8.02 10.56 -27.42
C ARG A 23 7.71 9.53 -26.33
N LEU A 24 6.80 9.84 -25.41
CA LEU A 24 6.32 8.92 -24.39
C LEU A 24 5.58 7.75 -25.03
N GLU A 25 4.65 8.03 -25.95
CA GLU A 25 3.93 7.00 -26.71
C GLU A 25 4.90 6.10 -27.49
N GLN A 26 5.85 6.67 -28.23
CA GLN A 26 6.88 5.89 -28.94
C GLN A 26 7.74 5.03 -28.00
N ARG A 27 8.04 5.53 -26.79
CA ARG A 27 8.76 4.73 -25.77
C ARG A 27 7.89 3.60 -25.21
N ILE A 28 6.61 3.83 -25.01
CA ILE A 28 5.65 2.82 -24.54
C ILE A 28 5.46 1.73 -25.60
N ASP A 29 5.34 2.12 -26.86
CA ASP A 29 5.23 1.19 -27.99
C ASP A 29 6.53 0.39 -28.19
N ALA A 30 7.69 1.05 -28.09
CA ALA A 30 8.99 0.37 -28.11
C ALA A 30 9.12 -0.62 -26.96
N ALA A 31 8.69 -0.27 -25.74
CA ALA A 31 8.70 -1.16 -24.59
C ALA A 31 7.76 -2.37 -24.79
N HIS A 32 6.56 -2.16 -25.33
CA HIS A 32 5.63 -3.24 -25.67
C HIS A 32 6.22 -4.19 -26.72
N ASN A 33 6.81 -3.64 -27.79
CA ASN A 33 7.45 -4.44 -28.83
C ASN A 33 8.65 -5.22 -28.30
N LEU A 34 9.42 -4.65 -27.37
CA LEU A 34 10.49 -5.38 -26.69
C LEU A 34 9.89 -6.55 -25.91
N LEU A 35 8.93 -6.31 -25.02
CA LEU A 35 8.30 -7.35 -24.21
C LEU A 35 7.65 -8.47 -25.05
N ALA A 36 6.96 -8.13 -26.14
CA ALA A 36 6.36 -9.10 -27.05
C ALA A 36 7.41 -10.00 -27.75
N ASN A 37 8.60 -9.47 -27.98
CA ASN A 37 9.73 -10.20 -28.58
C ASN A 37 10.63 -10.89 -27.53
N ALA A 38 10.15 -11.13 -26.30
CA ALA A 38 10.94 -11.83 -25.27
C ALA A 38 11.41 -13.22 -25.75
N ASP A 39 10.57 -13.96 -26.48
CA ASP A 39 10.88 -15.32 -26.95
C ASP A 39 11.91 -15.35 -28.09
N GLN A 40 12.11 -14.23 -28.79
CA GLN A 40 13.06 -14.10 -29.90
C GLN A 40 14.42 -13.56 -29.45
N ARG A 41 14.52 -13.07 -28.19
CA ARG A 41 15.75 -12.50 -27.64
C ARG A 41 16.60 -13.59 -26.98
N PRO A 42 17.94 -13.58 -27.17
CA PRO A 42 18.81 -14.66 -26.71
C PRO A 42 18.79 -14.88 -25.20
N LEU A 43 18.45 -13.85 -24.41
CA LEU A 43 18.32 -13.91 -22.95
C LEU A 43 16.91 -13.56 -22.47
N GLY A 44 15.94 -13.38 -23.36
CA GLY A 44 14.58 -12.94 -23.02
C GLY A 44 13.77 -14.01 -22.27
N ALA A 45 13.98 -15.29 -22.57
CA ALA A 45 13.31 -16.41 -21.89
C ALA A 45 13.90 -16.76 -20.51
N VAL A 46 15.04 -16.16 -20.13
CA VAL A 46 15.72 -16.48 -18.87
C VAL A 46 15.06 -15.71 -17.72
N PRO A 47 14.75 -16.34 -16.56
CA PRO A 47 14.18 -15.62 -15.42
C PRO A 47 15.19 -14.69 -14.74
N ASP A 48 14.71 -13.62 -14.09
CA ASP A 48 15.57 -12.58 -13.50
C ASP A 48 16.54 -13.11 -12.42
N GLU A 49 16.10 -14.09 -11.63
CA GLU A 49 16.97 -14.76 -10.65
C GLU A 49 18.15 -15.49 -11.32
N HIS A 50 17.93 -16.02 -12.52
CA HIS A 50 18.97 -16.73 -13.24
C HIS A 50 19.90 -15.74 -13.96
N LEU A 51 19.38 -14.64 -14.48
CA LEU A 51 20.20 -13.54 -15.02
C LEU A 51 21.11 -12.92 -13.95
N THR A 52 20.63 -12.76 -12.71
CA THR A 52 21.46 -12.23 -11.61
C THR A 52 22.58 -13.19 -11.21
N ARG A 53 22.31 -14.51 -11.14
CA ARG A 53 23.36 -15.53 -10.92
C ARG A 53 24.39 -15.54 -12.05
N LEU A 54 23.94 -15.51 -13.30
CA LEU A 54 24.85 -15.46 -14.47
C LEU A 54 25.69 -14.18 -14.49
N ALA A 55 25.12 -13.03 -14.10
CA ALA A 55 25.86 -11.78 -13.97
C ALA A 55 26.97 -11.90 -12.90
N GLN A 56 26.65 -12.45 -11.72
CA GLN A 56 27.62 -12.67 -10.65
C GLN A 56 28.72 -13.67 -11.04
N GLN A 57 28.39 -14.68 -11.83
CA GLN A 57 29.36 -15.63 -12.34
C GLN A 57 30.26 -14.98 -13.41
N ALA A 58 29.68 -14.20 -14.33
CA ALA A 58 30.41 -13.45 -15.34
C ALA A 58 31.37 -12.42 -14.71
N THR A 59 30.97 -11.71 -13.65
CA THR A 59 31.86 -10.77 -12.95
C THR A 59 33.01 -11.48 -12.23
N LYS A 60 32.77 -12.67 -11.66
CA LYS A 60 33.82 -13.51 -11.05
C LYS A 60 34.87 -13.96 -12.07
N TYR A 61 34.45 -14.31 -13.29
CA TYR A 61 35.38 -14.70 -14.36
C TYR A 61 36.07 -13.49 -15.02
N ALA A 62 35.36 -12.37 -15.18
CA ALA A 62 35.92 -11.13 -15.72
C ALA A 62 37.00 -10.52 -14.81
N ALA A 63 36.90 -10.70 -13.49
CA ALA A 63 37.93 -10.27 -12.54
C ALA A 63 39.30 -10.96 -12.74
N GLY A 64 39.36 -12.04 -13.54
CA GLY A 64 40.60 -12.71 -13.93
C GLY A 64 41.13 -12.35 -15.33
N THR A 65 40.38 -11.59 -16.12
CA THR A 65 40.74 -11.23 -17.51
C THR A 65 40.31 -9.79 -17.81
N GLU A 66 41.17 -8.83 -17.47
CA GLU A 66 40.95 -7.44 -17.86
C GLU A 66 41.12 -7.29 -19.38
N LEU A 67 40.01 -7.05 -20.08
CA LEU A 67 40.03 -6.63 -21.48
C LEU A 67 40.16 -5.09 -21.55
N PRO A 68 40.96 -4.54 -22.49
CA PRO A 68 41.16 -3.11 -22.59
C PRO A 68 39.87 -2.40 -23.01
N ARG A 69 39.34 -1.54 -22.13
CA ARG A 69 38.32 -0.54 -22.48
C ARG A 69 39.04 0.72 -22.99
N ARG A 70 38.45 1.44 -23.96
CA ARG A 70 39.01 2.69 -24.49
C ARG A 70 39.42 3.63 -23.36
N ALA A 71 40.71 3.91 -23.26
CA ALA A 71 41.22 4.81 -22.24
C ALA A 71 40.81 6.25 -22.61
N PRO A 72 40.32 7.05 -21.66
CA PRO A 72 40.01 8.45 -21.93
C PRO A 72 41.32 9.19 -22.29
N GLY A 73 41.45 9.62 -23.55
CA GLY A 73 42.65 10.30 -24.08
C GLY A 73 43.27 9.65 -25.33
N GLU A 74 42.75 8.52 -25.80
CA GLU A 74 43.25 7.81 -26.98
C GLU A 74 42.89 8.54 -28.29
N GLY A 75 43.86 8.66 -29.22
CA GLY A 75 43.73 9.39 -30.48
C GLY A 75 42.65 8.85 -31.42
N PRO A 76 42.31 9.58 -32.51
CA PRO A 76 41.34 9.12 -33.51
C PRO A 76 41.79 7.81 -34.18
N MET A 77 40.88 6.86 -34.33
CA MET A 77 41.14 5.55 -34.95
C MET A 77 41.24 5.67 -36.48
N ASP A 78 42.13 4.89 -37.12
CA ASP A 78 42.11 4.77 -38.59
C ASP A 78 40.85 4.00 -39.02
N THR A 79 39.92 4.66 -39.70
CA THR A 79 38.67 4.05 -40.17
C THR A 79 38.81 3.31 -41.50
N GLN A 80 39.90 3.56 -42.24
CA GLN A 80 40.14 2.98 -43.57
C GLN A 80 41.26 1.94 -43.57
N TRP A 81 41.67 1.48 -42.38
CA TRP A 81 42.78 0.54 -42.21
C TRP A 81 42.66 -0.73 -43.07
N ALA A 82 41.43 -1.24 -43.26
CA ALA A 82 41.16 -2.46 -44.03
C ALA A 82 41.44 -2.34 -45.53
N ALA A 83 41.55 -1.12 -46.07
CA ALA A 83 41.86 -0.88 -47.49
C ALA A 83 43.37 -0.97 -47.81
N ARG A 84 44.23 -1.09 -46.78
CA ARG A 84 45.68 -1.13 -46.95
C ARG A 84 46.17 -2.51 -47.43
N PRO A 85 47.30 -2.56 -48.18
CA PRO A 85 47.86 -3.84 -48.61
C PRO A 85 48.23 -4.71 -47.41
N PHE A 86 47.89 -5.99 -47.46
CA PHE A 86 48.16 -6.99 -46.42
C PHE A 86 47.50 -6.72 -45.04
N ALA A 87 46.61 -5.72 -44.92
CA ALA A 87 45.95 -5.38 -43.66
C ALA A 87 45.06 -6.50 -43.09
N LEU A 88 44.45 -7.31 -43.95
CA LEU A 88 43.60 -8.44 -43.54
C LEU A 88 44.38 -9.75 -43.34
N MET A 89 45.68 -9.80 -43.66
CA MET A 89 46.50 -10.99 -43.41
C MET A 89 46.85 -11.13 -41.94
N ARG A 90 46.83 -12.36 -41.44
CA ARG A 90 47.26 -12.73 -40.08
C ARG A 90 48.74 -12.36 -39.86
N THR A 91 49.11 -11.99 -38.63
CA THR A 91 50.46 -11.51 -38.28
C THR A 91 51.53 -12.55 -38.53
N ASP A 92 51.28 -13.78 -38.11
CA ASP A 92 52.13 -14.95 -38.35
C ASP A 92 52.22 -15.30 -39.85
N GLU A 93 51.08 -15.28 -40.57
CA GLU A 93 51.07 -15.51 -42.01
C GLU A 93 51.88 -14.44 -42.77
N LEU A 94 51.82 -13.19 -42.30
CA LEU A 94 52.57 -12.06 -42.86
C LEU A 94 54.06 -12.19 -42.58
N THR A 95 54.47 -12.56 -41.35
CA THR A 95 55.89 -12.82 -41.04
C THR A 95 56.45 -14.02 -41.81
N ASP A 96 55.64 -15.06 -41.99
CA ASP A 96 56.01 -16.24 -42.76
C ASP A 96 56.11 -15.95 -44.26
N ALA A 97 55.20 -15.14 -44.79
CA ALA A 97 55.26 -14.70 -46.19
C ALA A 97 56.49 -13.83 -46.45
N LEU A 98 56.82 -12.94 -45.52
CA LEU A 98 57.99 -12.08 -45.59
C LEU A 98 59.29 -12.88 -45.55
N SER A 99 59.42 -13.84 -44.64
CA SER A 99 60.61 -14.70 -44.56
C SER A 99 60.79 -15.57 -45.81
N ARG A 100 59.70 -16.11 -46.37
CA ARG A 100 59.73 -16.86 -47.64
C ARG A 100 60.18 -16.00 -48.82
N MET A 101 59.75 -14.75 -48.90
CA MET A 101 60.15 -13.87 -50.01
C MET A 101 61.57 -13.32 -49.86
N GLN A 102 62.05 -13.10 -48.64
CA GLN A 102 63.43 -12.70 -48.38
C GLN A 102 64.44 -13.82 -48.68
N ALA A 103 64.00 -15.09 -48.63
CA ALA A 103 64.82 -16.24 -49.01
C ALA A 103 65.03 -16.40 -50.53
N ILE A 104 64.35 -15.59 -51.36
CA ILE A 104 64.52 -15.60 -52.81
C ILE A 104 65.76 -14.76 -53.17
N ASP A 105 66.78 -15.44 -53.69
CA ASP A 105 68.09 -14.85 -53.99
C ASP A 105 67.98 -13.74 -55.07
N PRO A 106 68.34 -12.47 -54.77
CA PRO A 106 68.22 -11.36 -55.70
C PRO A 106 69.28 -11.37 -56.82
N THR A 107 70.25 -12.30 -56.78
CA THR A 107 71.45 -12.27 -57.63
C THR A 107 71.38 -13.14 -58.89
N GLN A 108 70.29 -13.88 -59.13
CA GLN A 108 70.11 -14.60 -60.40
C GLN A 108 70.06 -13.62 -61.59
N THR A 109 70.73 -13.95 -62.70
CA THR A 109 70.76 -13.15 -63.93
C THR A 109 69.40 -13.12 -64.64
N VAL A 110 69.00 -11.95 -65.16
CA VAL A 110 67.58 -11.60 -65.32
C VAL A 110 67.28 -11.07 -66.73
N ASP A 111 66.41 -11.78 -67.47
CA ASP A 111 65.75 -11.26 -68.68
C ASP A 111 64.74 -10.14 -68.36
N ALA A 112 64.28 -9.37 -69.34
CA ALA A 112 63.38 -8.22 -69.11
C ALA A 112 62.08 -8.58 -68.37
N SER A 113 61.50 -9.77 -68.60
CA SER A 113 60.34 -10.30 -67.86
C SER A 113 60.65 -10.57 -66.38
N THR A 114 61.88 -10.99 -66.09
CA THR A 114 62.32 -11.35 -64.75
C THR A 114 62.63 -10.09 -63.93
N ARG A 115 62.96 -8.94 -64.56
CA ARG A 115 63.09 -7.64 -63.86
C ARG A 115 61.75 -7.13 -63.32
N HIS A 116 60.68 -7.28 -64.09
CA HIS A 116 59.34 -6.91 -63.62
C HIS A 116 58.93 -7.78 -62.42
N ALA A 117 59.26 -9.08 -62.42
CA ALA A 117 59.03 -9.97 -61.29
C ALA A 117 59.86 -9.58 -60.06
N GLN A 118 61.12 -9.17 -60.23
CA GLN A 118 61.97 -8.69 -59.14
C GLN A 118 61.48 -7.39 -58.53
N ASN A 119 61.10 -6.41 -59.36
CA ASN A 119 60.53 -5.15 -58.87
C ASN A 119 59.23 -5.38 -58.11
N LYS A 120 58.39 -6.30 -58.58
CA LYS A 120 57.17 -6.73 -57.86
C LYS A 120 57.52 -7.37 -56.52
N ALA A 121 58.51 -8.27 -56.48
CA ALA A 121 58.94 -8.92 -55.25
C ALA A 121 59.47 -7.90 -54.23
N GLN A 122 60.32 -6.96 -54.66
CA GLN A 122 60.84 -5.88 -53.81
C GLN A 122 59.71 -5.01 -53.25
N TRP A 123 58.75 -4.61 -54.10
CA TRP A 123 57.58 -3.85 -53.64
C TRP A 123 56.74 -4.63 -52.63
N THR A 124 56.52 -5.93 -52.86
CA THR A 124 55.76 -6.76 -51.92
C THR A 124 56.49 -6.93 -50.58
N VAL A 125 57.82 -7.07 -50.56
CA VAL A 125 58.60 -7.10 -49.31
C VAL A 125 58.44 -5.77 -48.57
N GLN A 126 58.59 -4.63 -49.26
CA GLN A 126 58.44 -3.30 -48.67
C GLN A 126 57.02 -3.07 -48.11
N ALA A 127 55.98 -3.51 -48.83
CA ALA A 127 54.61 -3.37 -48.38
C ALA A 127 54.29 -4.24 -47.16
N MET A 128 54.85 -5.46 -47.09
CA MET A 128 54.74 -6.32 -45.91
C MET A 128 55.49 -5.74 -44.70
N THR A 129 56.69 -5.20 -44.89
CA THR A 129 57.46 -4.57 -43.79
C THR A 129 56.75 -3.35 -43.22
N VAL A 130 56.21 -2.48 -44.07
CA VAL A 130 55.47 -1.27 -43.64
C VAL A 130 54.23 -1.63 -42.83
N GLU A 131 53.50 -2.67 -43.22
CA GLU A 131 52.33 -3.14 -42.47
C GLU A 131 52.72 -3.75 -41.12
N LEU A 132 53.86 -4.43 -41.04
CA LEU A 132 54.37 -4.99 -39.79
C LEU A 132 54.83 -3.89 -38.81
N GLU A 133 55.55 -2.88 -39.29
CA GLU A 133 55.94 -1.70 -38.49
C GLU A 133 54.74 -0.91 -38.00
N ARG A 134 53.69 -0.80 -38.82
CA ARG A 134 52.43 -0.17 -38.41
C ARG A 134 51.79 -0.92 -37.26
N ARG A 135 51.68 -2.24 -37.34
CA ARG A 135 51.06 -3.09 -36.29
C ARG A 135 51.75 -2.94 -34.93
N GLN A 136 53.04 -2.62 -34.91
CA GLN A 136 53.80 -2.36 -33.67
C GLN A 136 53.45 -1.01 -33.02
N ASN A 137 53.00 -0.04 -33.82
CA ASN A 137 52.73 1.34 -33.39
C ASN A 137 51.23 1.67 -33.28
N LEU A 138 50.35 0.66 -33.33
CA LEU A 138 48.91 0.85 -33.18
C LEU A 138 48.52 1.14 -31.72
N SER A 139 47.45 1.91 -31.55
CA SER A 139 46.83 2.05 -30.23
C SER A 139 46.31 0.70 -29.72
N PRO A 140 46.27 0.45 -28.41
CA PRO A 140 45.85 -0.85 -27.87
C PRO A 140 44.41 -1.21 -28.26
N THR A 141 43.51 -0.22 -28.35
CA THR A 141 42.14 -0.47 -28.84
C THR A 141 42.08 -0.76 -30.34
N GLN A 142 42.91 -0.09 -31.14
CA GLN A 142 42.96 -0.32 -32.58
C GLN A 142 43.58 -1.68 -32.90
N ALA A 143 44.67 -2.03 -32.22
CA ALA A 143 45.32 -3.32 -32.35
C ALA A 143 44.35 -4.48 -32.06
N THR A 144 43.49 -4.35 -31.03
CA THR A 144 42.50 -5.40 -30.69
C THR A 144 41.38 -5.50 -31.73
N ILE A 145 40.87 -4.38 -32.25
CA ILE A 145 39.86 -4.37 -33.32
C ILE A 145 40.42 -5.00 -34.60
N GLU A 146 41.65 -4.64 -34.99
CA GLU A 146 42.28 -5.17 -36.19
C GLU A 146 42.69 -6.63 -36.06
N ARG A 147 43.17 -7.05 -34.89
CA ARG A 147 43.48 -8.45 -34.55
C ARG A 147 42.21 -9.32 -34.58
N THR A 148 41.11 -8.77 -34.06
CA THR A 148 39.77 -9.37 -34.14
C THR A 148 39.32 -9.56 -35.59
N ALA A 149 39.40 -8.51 -36.41
CA ALA A 149 38.97 -8.55 -37.80
C ALA A 149 39.80 -9.52 -38.67
N ARG A 150 41.07 -9.76 -38.30
CA ARG A 150 41.94 -10.76 -38.93
C ARG A 150 41.76 -12.20 -38.42
N GLY A 151 40.96 -12.40 -37.37
CA GLY A 151 40.76 -13.72 -36.77
C GLY A 151 41.98 -14.25 -36.00
N GLU A 152 42.83 -13.35 -35.50
CA GLU A 152 44.02 -13.68 -34.71
C GLU A 152 43.66 -14.00 -33.25
N ASP A 153 42.66 -13.31 -32.72
CA ASP A 153 42.14 -13.59 -31.39
C ASP A 153 41.00 -14.63 -31.47
N PRO A 154 40.89 -15.54 -30.49
CA PRO A 154 39.75 -16.46 -30.41
C PRO A 154 38.45 -15.68 -30.23
N ARG A 155 37.33 -16.25 -30.69
CA ARG A 155 35.99 -15.62 -30.59
C ARG A 155 35.59 -15.19 -29.17
N SER A 156 36.24 -15.74 -28.14
CA SER A 156 36.08 -15.37 -26.73
C SER A 156 36.69 -14.02 -26.35
N ALA A 157 37.50 -13.40 -27.22
CA ALA A 157 38.17 -12.12 -26.98
C ALA A 157 37.40 -10.91 -27.54
N HIS A 158 36.28 -11.12 -28.22
CA HIS A 158 35.52 -10.04 -28.87
C HIS A 158 34.54 -9.34 -27.91
N GLN A 159 34.31 -8.04 -28.16
CA GLN A 159 33.71 -7.02 -27.27
C GLN A 159 32.22 -7.18 -26.91
N VAL A 160 31.54 -8.26 -27.32
CA VAL A 160 30.23 -8.61 -26.74
C VAL A 160 30.42 -9.80 -25.83
N THR A 161 30.93 -9.52 -24.63
CA THR A 161 31.07 -10.54 -23.61
C THR A 161 29.67 -11.04 -23.23
N ILE A 162 29.53 -12.31 -22.86
CA ILE A 162 28.28 -12.84 -22.30
C ILE A 162 27.81 -11.95 -21.12
N GLY A 163 28.75 -11.38 -20.35
CA GLY A 163 28.46 -10.40 -19.29
C GLY A 163 27.90 -9.05 -19.78
N ASP A 164 28.24 -8.59 -20.99
CA ASP A 164 27.64 -7.38 -21.59
C ASP A 164 26.23 -7.66 -22.08
N ALA A 165 25.99 -8.82 -22.69
CA ALA A 165 24.65 -9.26 -23.09
C ALA A 165 23.71 -9.40 -21.89
N ILE A 166 24.18 -9.98 -20.78
CA ILE A 166 23.42 -10.10 -19.53
C ILE A 166 23.09 -8.72 -18.94
N ARG A 167 24.07 -7.79 -18.91
CA ARG A 167 23.84 -6.43 -18.40
C ARG A 167 22.86 -5.64 -19.25
N ASN A 168 22.96 -5.75 -20.57
CA ASN A 168 22.03 -5.10 -21.49
C ASN A 168 20.61 -5.65 -21.29
N GLU A 169 20.42 -6.96 -21.18
CA GLU A 169 19.11 -7.55 -20.89
C GLU A 169 18.55 -7.09 -19.53
N GLN A 170 19.39 -6.98 -18.49
CA GLN A 170 18.97 -6.44 -17.19
C GLN A 170 18.53 -4.96 -17.28
N GLN A 171 19.25 -4.14 -18.05
CA GLN A 171 18.88 -2.74 -18.29
C GLN A 171 17.60 -2.61 -19.13
N LEU A 172 17.42 -3.48 -20.13
CA LEU A 172 16.19 -3.51 -20.92
C LEU A 172 15.00 -3.88 -20.04
N ARG A 173 15.13 -4.84 -19.13
CA ARG A 173 14.05 -5.24 -18.20
C ARG A 173 13.73 -4.19 -17.16
N SER A 174 14.73 -3.44 -16.65
CA SER A 174 14.47 -2.37 -15.69
C SER A 174 13.71 -1.19 -16.28
N VAL A 175 13.85 -0.95 -17.60
CA VAL A 175 13.16 0.11 -18.33
C VAL A 175 11.81 -0.37 -18.90
N ALA A 176 11.74 -1.61 -19.38
CA ALA A 176 10.55 -2.12 -20.08
C ALA A 176 9.48 -2.70 -19.15
N LEU A 177 9.86 -3.30 -18.02
CA LEU A 177 8.89 -3.80 -17.04
C LEU A 177 8.51 -2.65 -16.10
N PRO A 178 7.22 -2.43 -15.83
CA PRO A 178 6.82 -1.62 -14.68
C PRO A 178 7.42 -2.31 -13.46
N GLN A 179 8.43 -1.68 -12.84
CA GLN A 179 8.88 -2.06 -11.52
C GLN A 179 7.67 -1.82 -10.60
N ALA A 180 6.84 -2.85 -10.40
CA ALA A 180 5.88 -2.85 -9.33
C ALA A 180 6.72 -2.78 -8.06
N SER A 181 6.95 -1.55 -7.59
CA SER A 181 7.79 -1.27 -6.44
C SER A 181 7.31 -2.18 -5.32
N THR A 182 8.18 -3.08 -4.87
CA THR A 182 7.92 -3.98 -3.74
C THR A 182 7.57 -3.20 -2.47
N GLU A 183 7.90 -1.91 -2.42
CA GLU A 183 7.41 -0.92 -1.46
C GLU A 183 5.87 -0.89 -1.38
N SER A 184 5.16 -0.99 -2.51
CA SER A 184 3.69 -0.96 -2.57
C SER A 184 3.05 -2.20 -1.93
N MET A 185 3.76 -3.33 -1.91
CA MET A 185 3.28 -4.59 -1.31
C MET A 185 3.66 -4.79 0.16
N ARG A 186 4.56 -3.97 0.72
CA ARG A 186 4.97 -4.13 2.12
C ARG A 186 3.78 -3.76 3.04
N PRO A 187 3.29 -4.65 3.93
CA PRO A 187 2.16 -4.32 4.79
C PRO A 187 2.50 -3.07 5.61
N ALA A 188 1.58 -2.10 5.64
CA ALA A 188 1.80 -0.84 6.35
C ALA A 188 1.85 -1.21 7.83
N ALA A 189 3.04 -1.12 8.41
CA ALA A 189 3.22 -1.26 9.84
C ALA A 189 2.33 -0.20 10.51
N ALA A 190 1.50 -0.65 11.46
CA ALA A 190 0.52 0.12 12.23
C ALA A 190 -0.88 0.33 11.64
N THR A 191 -1.38 -0.59 10.79
CA THR A 191 -2.80 -0.51 10.40
C THR A 191 -3.71 -1.22 11.41
N SER A 192 -4.80 -0.55 11.81
CA SER A 192 -5.77 -1.05 12.81
C SER A 192 -6.60 -2.26 12.33
N VAL A 193 -6.58 -2.53 11.02
CA VAL A 193 -7.30 -3.60 10.33
C VAL A 193 -6.31 -4.36 9.45
N SER A 194 -6.34 -5.70 9.50
CA SER A 194 -5.52 -6.55 8.64
C SER A 194 -5.77 -6.30 7.15
N ASP A 195 -4.73 -6.46 6.34
CA ASP A 195 -4.84 -6.34 4.88
C ASP A 195 -5.73 -7.44 4.28
N ASP A 196 -5.88 -8.58 4.96
CA ASP A 196 -6.74 -9.68 4.53
C ASP A 196 -8.23 -9.35 4.68
N LEU A 197 -8.60 -8.51 5.66
CA LEU A 197 -9.99 -8.06 5.85
C LEU A 197 -10.30 -6.81 5.01
N ALA A 198 -9.35 -5.88 4.91
CA ALA A 198 -9.48 -4.66 4.12
C ALA A 198 -8.15 -4.36 3.41
N PRO A 199 -8.00 -4.72 2.12
CA PRO A 199 -6.74 -4.52 1.40
C PRO A 199 -6.31 -3.04 1.35
N SER A 200 -5.08 -2.73 1.78
CA SER A 200 -4.51 -1.36 1.71
C SER A 200 -3.96 -0.96 0.34
N VAL A 201 -3.88 -1.90 -0.61
CA VAL A 201 -3.21 -1.68 -1.91
C VAL A 201 -3.82 -0.50 -2.67
N LEU A 202 -5.15 -0.36 -2.65
CA LEU A 202 -5.85 0.73 -3.33
C LEU A 202 -5.61 2.11 -2.69
N LEU A 203 -5.23 2.17 -1.42
CA LEU A 203 -4.89 3.43 -0.74
C LEU A 203 -3.56 4.00 -1.23
N ARG A 204 -2.65 3.12 -1.63
CA ARG A 204 -1.28 3.49 -2.06
C ARG A 204 -1.16 3.70 -3.56
N ASN A 205 -2.12 3.22 -4.33
CA ASN A 205 -2.10 3.35 -5.77
C ASN A 205 -2.38 4.81 -6.17
N GLU A 206 -1.38 5.45 -6.78
CA GLU A 206 -1.46 6.84 -7.23
C GLU A 206 -2.47 7.06 -8.35
N LEU A 207 -2.73 6.02 -9.17
CA LEU A 207 -3.72 6.04 -10.25
C LEU A 207 -5.16 6.07 -9.74
N VAL A 208 -5.37 5.78 -8.45
CA VAL A 208 -6.69 5.82 -7.83
C VAL A 208 -7.03 7.28 -7.48
N PRO A 209 -8.22 7.79 -7.85
CA PRO A 209 -8.64 9.14 -7.50
C PRO A 209 -8.55 9.41 -5.99
N VAL A 210 -8.10 10.62 -5.62
CA VAL A 210 -7.90 11.01 -4.22
C VAL A 210 -9.19 10.90 -3.41
N SER A 211 -10.34 11.26 -3.99
CA SER A 211 -11.66 11.12 -3.35
C SER A 211 -12.00 9.68 -2.99
N TYR A 212 -11.65 8.72 -3.85
CA TYR A 212 -11.90 7.31 -3.57
C TYR A 212 -10.94 6.79 -2.49
N ARG A 213 -9.69 7.23 -2.49
CA ARG A 213 -8.73 6.89 -1.42
C ARG A 213 -9.17 7.40 -0.05
N THR A 214 -9.68 8.63 0.04
CA THR A 214 -10.18 9.19 1.31
C THR A 214 -11.43 8.45 1.80
N GLU A 215 -12.32 8.03 0.90
CA GLU A 215 -13.48 7.19 1.26
C GLU A 215 -13.06 5.81 1.78
N LEU A 216 -12.11 5.14 1.10
CA LEU A 216 -11.57 3.85 1.54
C LEU A 216 -10.91 3.96 2.91
N ASP A 217 -10.14 5.01 3.16
CA ASP A 217 -9.48 5.24 4.44
C ASP A 217 -10.53 5.45 5.56
N ARG A 218 -11.56 6.25 5.28
CA ARG A 218 -12.70 6.45 6.20
C ARG A 218 -13.42 5.14 6.52
N LEU A 219 -13.68 4.30 5.51
CA LEU A 219 -14.32 3.00 5.69
C LEU A 219 -13.44 2.04 6.50
N ARG A 220 -12.12 2.05 6.26
CA ARG A 220 -11.17 1.25 7.01
C ARG A 220 -11.11 1.67 8.48
N ALA A 221 -11.06 2.97 8.76
CA ALA A 221 -11.13 3.50 10.12
C ALA A 221 -12.44 3.12 10.83
N HIS A 222 -13.56 3.09 10.10
CA HIS A 222 -14.83 2.61 10.63
C HIS A 222 -14.81 1.11 10.92
N LEU A 223 -14.26 0.28 10.03
CA LEU A 223 -14.09 -1.15 10.27
C LEU A 223 -13.20 -1.43 11.49
N GLY A 224 -12.11 -0.70 11.65
CA GLY A 224 -11.22 -0.83 12.82
C GLY A 224 -11.93 -0.57 14.14
N ARG A 225 -12.85 0.40 14.19
CA ARG A 225 -13.70 0.64 15.37
C ARG A 225 -14.67 -0.52 15.62
N ARG A 226 -15.34 -1.02 14.58
CA ARG A 226 -16.26 -2.16 14.71
C ARG A 226 -15.56 -3.44 15.16
N LEU A 227 -14.33 -3.68 14.70
CA LEU A 227 -13.52 -4.82 15.18
C LEU A 227 -13.23 -4.69 16.68
N MET A 228 -12.93 -3.50 17.18
CA MET A 228 -12.72 -3.29 18.62
C MET A 228 -13.97 -3.55 19.43
N VAL A 229 -15.11 -3.04 18.98
CA VAL A 229 -16.41 -3.25 19.64
C VAL A 229 -16.76 -4.74 19.65
N ARG A 230 -16.63 -5.42 18.50
CA ARG A 230 -16.94 -6.84 18.42
C ARG A 230 -15.95 -7.69 19.22
N GLY A 231 -14.66 -7.35 19.20
CA GLY A 231 -13.65 -8.02 20.01
C GLY A 231 -13.90 -7.89 21.51
N ALA A 232 -14.40 -6.73 21.98
CA ALA A 232 -14.80 -6.55 23.37
C ALA A 232 -16.03 -7.42 23.72
N GLN A 233 -17.03 -7.48 22.84
CA GLN A 233 -18.18 -8.38 23.01
C GLN A 233 -17.75 -9.86 23.07
N LEU A 234 -16.81 -10.28 22.22
CA LEU A 234 -16.26 -11.64 22.24
C LEU A 234 -15.49 -11.94 23.53
N ALA A 235 -14.86 -10.94 24.16
CA ALA A 235 -14.23 -11.09 25.46
C ALA A 235 -15.23 -11.34 26.59
N GLU A 236 -16.46 -10.84 26.45
CA GLU A 236 -17.57 -11.09 27.38
C GLU A 236 -18.26 -12.44 27.09
N GLU A 237 -18.64 -12.69 25.83
CA GLU A 237 -19.32 -13.91 25.39
C GLU A 237 -18.45 -15.18 25.56
N LYS A 238 -17.12 -15.04 25.44
CA LYS A 238 -16.11 -16.11 25.56
C LYS A 238 -16.50 -17.42 24.84
N PRO A 239 -16.72 -17.40 23.52
CA PRO A 239 -17.02 -18.61 22.78
C PRO A 239 -15.86 -19.61 22.85
N VAL A 240 -16.14 -20.91 22.81
CA VAL A 240 -15.18 -21.99 23.16
C VAL A 240 -13.86 -21.89 22.37
N TRP A 241 -13.91 -21.48 21.10
CA TRP A 241 -12.72 -21.32 20.25
C TRP A 241 -11.75 -20.23 20.71
N THR A 242 -12.22 -19.24 21.49
CA THR A 242 -11.36 -18.17 22.04
C THR A 242 -10.39 -18.66 23.11
N ASN A 243 -10.61 -19.86 23.67
CA ASN A 243 -9.65 -20.48 24.60
C ASN A 243 -8.25 -20.63 23.99
N ALA A 244 -8.16 -20.81 22.66
CA ALA A 244 -6.89 -20.87 21.93
C ALA A 244 -6.13 -19.54 21.90
N LEU A 245 -6.79 -18.40 22.14
CA LEU A 245 -6.18 -17.08 22.25
C LEU A 245 -5.63 -16.81 23.66
N GLY A 246 -6.09 -17.56 24.67
CA GLY A 246 -5.81 -17.30 26.08
C GLY A 246 -6.65 -16.17 26.69
N PRO A 247 -6.47 -15.88 27.99
CA PRO A 247 -7.20 -14.84 28.68
C PRO A 247 -6.86 -13.43 28.16
N VAL A 248 -7.78 -12.49 28.30
CA VAL A 248 -7.56 -11.10 27.89
C VAL A 248 -6.40 -10.49 28.69
N PRO A 249 -5.31 -10.02 28.04
CA PRO A 249 -4.16 -9.46 28.73
C PRO A 249 -4.51 -8.21 29.56
N GLY A 250 -3.86 -8.03 30.71
CA GLY A 250 -4.05 -6.84 31.56
C GLY A 250 -3.58 -5.52 30.92
N LYS A 251 -2.59 -5.57 30.02
CA LYS A 251 -2.05 -4.40 29.32
C LYS A 251 -2.96 -3.95 28.17
N ASP A 252 -3.36 -2.68 28.15
CA ASP A 252 -4.31 -2.13 27.17
C ASP A 252 -3.92 -2.35 25.70
N ALA A 253 -2.64 -2.17 25.34
CA ALA A 253 -2.17 -2.40 23.97
C ALA A 253 -2.34 -3.86 23.53
N LYS A 254 -2.09 -4.82 24.43
CA LYS A 254 -2.24 -6.25 24.16
C LYS A 254 -3.69 -6.71 24.25
N ALA A 255 -4.50 -6.09 25.11
CA ALA A 255 -5.95 -6.27 25.10
C ALA A 255 -6.55 -5.81 23.76
N ALA A 256 -6.10 -4.69 23.21
CA ALA A 256 -6.52 -4.21 21.90
C ALA A 256 -6.08 -5.16 20.76
N GLU A 257 -4.86 -5.74 20.83
CA GLU A 257 -4.44 -6.80 19.92
C GLU A 257 -5.31 -8.06 20.04
N TRP A 258 -5.65 -8.47 21.27
CA TRP A 258 -6.56 -9.60 21.53
C TRP A 258 -7.93 -9.35 20.89
N HIS A 259 -8.53 -8.17 21.12
CA HIS A 259 -9.84 -7.82 20.54
C HIS A 259 -9.79 -7.84 19.00
N ARG A 260 -8.72 -7.33 18.39
CA ARG A 260 -8.53 -7.37 16.92
C ARG A 260 -8.46 -8.80 16.41
N ILE A 261 -7.61 -9.64 16.99
CA ILE A 261 -7.42 -11.03 16.53
C ILE A 261 -8.71 -11.82 16.71
N ALA A 262 -9.42 -11.65 17.84
CA ALA A 262 -10.70 -12.30 18.08
C ALA A 262 -11.74 -11.90 17.03
N ALA A 263 -11.92 -10.60 16.77
CA ALA A 263 -12.88 -10.13 15.78
C ALA A 263 -12.50 -10.50 14.34
N GLU A 264 -11.22 -10.49 13.98
CA GLU A 264 -10.74 -10.94 12.67
C GLU A 264 -10.97 -12.45 12.48
N THR A 265 -10.74 -13.24 13.54
CA THR A 265 -11.00 -14.69 13.51
C THR A 265 -12.49 -14.98 13.38
N GLU A 266 -13.35 -14.24 14.08
CA GLU A 266 -14.79 -14.36 13.90
C GLU A 266 -15.23 -13.97 12.48
N ALA A 267 -14.68 -12.88 11.92
CA ALA A 267 -14.94 -12.50 10.53
C ALA A 267 -14.50 -13.59 9.54
N TYR A 268 -13.35 -14.23 9.78
CA TYR A 268 -12.89 -15.38 9.01
C TYR A 268 -13.86 -16.57 9.12
N ARG A 269 -14.28 -16.91 10.34
CA ARG A 269 -15.25 -17.97 10.61
C ARG A 269 -16.58 -17.72 9.90
N ASN A 270 -17.07 -16.49 9.93
CA ASN A 270 -18.29 -16.10 9.23
C ASN A 270 -18.13 -16.16 7.71
N ARG A 271 -16.98 -15.76 7.16
CA ARG A 271 -16.68 -15.84 5.72
C ARG A 271 -16.75 -17.27 5.18
N TYR A 272 -16.29 -18.24 5.95
CA TYR A 272 -16.29 -19.66 5.58
C TYR A 272 -17.40 -20.48 6.25
N ASN A 273 -18.39 -19.81 6.85
CA ASN A 273 -19.53 -20.41 7.53
C ASN A 273 -19.14 -21.53 8.53
N ILE A 274 -18.08 -21.29 9.31
CA ILE A 274 -17.60 -22.20 10.35
C ILE A 274 -18.60 -22.16 11.51
N GLY A 275 -19.19 -23.31 11.83
CA GLY A 275 -20.21 -23.43 12.87
C GLY A 275 -19.74 -22.99 14.27
N THR A 276 -20.70 -22.59 15.09
CA THR A 276 -20.45 -22.20 16.50
C THR A 276 -20.06 -23.38 17.40
N HIS A 277 -20.35 -24.61 16.98
CA HIS A 277 -19.95 -25.85 17.68
C HIS A 277 -18.46 -26.20 17.50
N GLU A 278 -17.80 -25.62 16.49
CA GLU A 278 -16.39 -25.88 16.25
C GLU A 278 -15.54 -25.23 17.35
N THR A 279 -14.80 -26.07 18.07
CA THR A 279 -13.98 -25.68 19.22
C THR A 279 -12.59 -25.19 18.80
N ALA A 280 -12.07 -25.60 17.64
CA ALA A 280 -10.80 -25.08 17.16
C ALA A 280 -10.94 -23.60 16.75
N LEU A 281 -9.87 -22.82 16.95
CA LEU A 281 -9.75 -21.43 16.47
C LEU A 281 -10.08 -21.36 14.97
N ILE A 282 -9.37 -22.18 14.19
CA ILE A 282 -9.59 -22.42 12.77
C ILE A 282 -9.52 -23.95 12.54
N PRO A 283 -10.52 -24.57 11.90
CA PRO A 283 -10.51 -26.00 11.61
C PRO A 283 -9.32 -26.42 10.75
N GLN A 284 -8.92 -27.69 10.85
CA GLN A 284 -7.74 -28.22 10.12
C GLN A 284 -7.85 -28.03 8.61
N GLN A 285 -9.05 -28.13 8.04
CA GLN A 285 -9.30 -27.98 6.60
C GLN A 285 -8.94 -26.61 6.01
N TYR A 286 -8.80 -25.58 6.86
CA TYR A 286 -8.49 -24.20 6.44
C TYR A 286 -7.07 -23.77 6.81
N ARG A 287 -6.24 -24.67 7.36
CA ARG A 287 -4.87 -24.33 7.77
C ARG A 287 -3.91 -24.05 6.62
N ASP A 288 -4.26 -24.47 5.40
CA ASP A 288 -3.45 -24.21 4.21
C ASP A 288 -3.72 -22.80 3.63
N ASP A 289 -4.77 -22.10 4.08
CA ASP A 289 -5.04 -20.72 3.69
C ASP A 289 -3.99 -19.78 4.33
N PRO A 290 -3.26 -18.97 3.55
CA PRO A 290 -2.24 -18.07 4.09
C PRO A 290 -2.81 -17.06 5.10
N THR A 291 -4.08 -16.68 4.97
CA THR A 291 -4.73 -15.76 5.91
C THR A 291 -5.01 -16.44 7.26
N ALA A 292 -5.41 -17.71 7.24
CA ALA A 292 -5.60 -18.52 8.44
C ALA A 292 -4.28 -18.77 9.17
N GLN A 293 -3.20 -19.06 8.45
CA GLN A 293 -1.87 -19.26 9.03
C GLN A 293 -1.42 -18.03 9.81
N ARG A 294 -1.54 -16.83 9.23
CA ARG A 294 -1.20 -15.57 9.92
C ARG A 294 -2.04 -15.35 11.18
N LEU A 295 -3.33 -15.69 11.16
CA LEU A 295 -4.19 -15.59 12.34
C LEU A 295 -3.74 -16.56 13.43
N ILE A 296 -3.41 -17.81 13.08
CA ILE A 296 -2.89 -18.82 14.02
C ILE A 296 -1.54 -18.38 14.61
N GLU A 297 -0.63 -17.87 13.78
CA GLU A 297 0.67 -17.35 14.24
C GLU A 297 0.51 -16.17 15.21
N ARG A 298 -0.37 -15.21 14.89
CA ARG A 298 -0.65 -14.07 15.76
C ARG A 298 -1.33 -14.50 17.07
N ALA A 299 -2.28 -15.42 17.00
CA ALA A 299 -2.95 -16.00 18.16
C ALA A 299 -1.97 -16.71 19.09
N THR A 300 -1.09 -17.55 18.54
CA THR A 300 -0.07 -18.27 19.33
C THR A 300 0.97 -17.33 19.92
N ALA A 301 1.38 -16.28 19.18
CA ALA A 301 2.28 -15.25 19.71
C ALA A 301 1.65 -14.49 20.88
N LEU A 302 0.35 -14.15 20.77
CA LEU A 302 -0.39 -13.49 21.84
C LEU A 302 -0.53 -14.39 23.07
N HIS A 303 -0.88 -15.66 22.86
CA HIS A 303 -1.00 -16.66 23.92
C HIS A 303 0.34 -16.80 24.68
N LYS A 304 1.45 -17.00 23.97
CA LYS A 304 2.81 -17.04 24.58
C LYS A 304 3.13 -15.77 25.35
N HIS A 305 2.78 -14.60 24.82
CA HIS A 305 2.98 -13.34 25.54
C HIS A 305 2.14 -13.28 26.82
N SER A 306 0.90 -13.80 26.80
CA SER A 306 0.03 -13.83 27.98
C SER A 306 0.56 -14.76 29.08
N GLU A 307 1.22 -15.86 28.72
CA GLU A 307 1.86 -16.77 29.67
C GLU A 307 3.15 -16.20 30.26
N LEU A 308 3.93 -15.48 29.45
CA LEU A 308 5.22 -14.90 29.87
C LEU A 308 5.09 -13.58 30.61
N THR A 309 3.91 -12.96 30.62
CA THR A 309 3.71 -11.68 31.30
C THR A 309 3.35 -11.87 32.77
N THR A 310 3.95 -11.05 33.63
CA THR A 310 3.68 -11.03 35.08
C THR A 310 2.43 -10.22 35.46
N VAL A 311 1.81 -9.55 34.48
CA VAL A 311 0.61 -8.73 34.70
C VAL A 311 -0.61 -9.64 34.71
N ALA A 312 -1.41 -9.55 35.76
CA ALA A 312 -2.65 -10.33 35.86
C ALA A 312 -3.60 -10.04 34.68
N PRO A 313 -4.30 -11.07 34.16
CA PRO A 313 -5.32 -10.89 33.13
C PRO A 313 -6.48 -10.02 33.65
N ARG A 314 -7.22 -9.39 32.73
CA ARG A 314 -8.35 -8.54 33.10
C ARG A 314 -9.44 -9.34 33.80
N THR A 315 -10.04 -8.77 34.85
CA THR A 315 -11.17 -9.38 35.55
C THR A 315 -12.44 -9.30 34.71
N ALA A 316 -13.45 -10.12 35.02
CA ALA A 316 -14.75 -10.09 34.35
C ALA A 316 -15.40 -8.69 34.38
N THR A 317 -15.28 -7.99 35.52
CA THR A 317 -15.79 -6.62 35.69
C THR A 317 -15.07 -5.61 34.79
N GLN A 318 -13.75 -5.73 34.62
CA GLN A 318 -12.97 -4.87 33.72
C GLN A 318 -13.26 -5.16 32.24
N ILE A 319 -13.59 -6.40 31.90
CA ILE A 319 -14.01 -6.79 30.55
C ILE A 319 -15.39 -6.19 30.24
N GLN A 320 -16.35 -6.27 31.17
CA GLN A 320 -17.67 -5.65 31.01
C GLN A 320 -17.56 -4.13 30.85
N GLN A 321 -16.79 -3.46 31.73
CA GLN A 321 -16.51 -2.03 31.58
C GLN A 321 -15.91 -1.70 30.22
N GLY A 322 -14.93 -2.47 29.74
CA GLY A 322 -14.35 -2.27 28.41
C GLY A 322 -15.36 -2.43 27.26
N THR A 323 -16.32 -3.34 27.41
CA THR A 323 -17.39 -3.59 26.44
C THR A 323 -18.39 -2.44 26.41
N ASP A 324 -18.83 -1.97 27.58
CA ASP A 324 -19.70 -0.81 27.71
C ASP A 324 -19.05 0.45 27.14
N GLU A 325 -17.78 0.68 27.47
CA GLU A 325 -17.00 1.79 26.93
C GLU A 325 -16.93 1.74 25.40
N ALA A 326 -16.64 0.57 24.82
CA ALA A 326 -16.62 0.40 23.38
C ALA A 326 -18.00 0.65 22.74
N ALA A 327 -19.08 0.13 23.34
CA ALA A 327 -20.45 0.33 22.86
C ALA A 327 -20.89 1.81 22.92
N ILE A 328 -20.52 2.53 23.98
CA ILE A 328 -20.76 3.97 24.11
C ILE A 328 -20.03 4.73 23.00
N THR A 329 -18.75 4.40 22.75
CA THR A 329 -17.99 5.07 21.69
C THR A 329 -18.61 4.84 20.31
N ASP A 330 -19.09 3.63 20.02
CA ASP A 330 -19.74 3.31 18.75
C ASP A 330 -21.08 4.05 18.59
N ARG A 331 -21.92 4.05 19.63
CA ARG A 331 -23.19 4.79 19.63
C ARG A 331 -22.97 6.28 19.39
N MET A 332 -22.03 6.90 20.11
CA MET A 332 -21.75 8.33 19.94
C MET A 332 -21.27 8.68 18.53
N THR A 333 -20.41 7.84 17.94
CA THR A 333 -19.87 8.10 16.60
C THR A 333 -20.91 7.86 15.50
N THR A 334 -21.79 6.87 15.65
CA THR A 334 -22.86 6.56 14.69
C THR A 334 -24.01 7.57 14.74
N GLU A 335 -24.47 7.97 15.93
CA GLU A 335 -25.54 8.95 16.12
C GLU A 335 -25.15 10.32 15.54
N GLN A 336 -23.91 10.76 15.77
CA GLN A 336 -23.45 12.02 15.19
C GLN A 336 -23.24 11.96 13.68
N ALA A 337 -22.82 10.81 13.12
CA ALA A 337 -22.76 10.65 11.68
C ALA A 337 -24.16 10.75 11.04
N ALA A 338 -25.20 10.25 11.72
CA ALA A 338 -26.58 10.43 11.29
C ALA A 338 -27.04 11.89 11.40
N ALA A 339 -26.73 12.57 12.51
CA ALA A 339 -27.06 13.99 12.70
C ALA A 339 -26.39 14.89 11.64
N ARG A 340 -25.12 14.64 11.31
CA ARG A 340 -24.39 15.37 10.25
C ARG A 340 -25.06 15.19 8.89
N ARG A 341 -25.46 13.96 8.52
CA ARG A 341 -26.18 13.71 7.26
C ARG A 341 -27.51 14.47 7.17
N VAL A 342 -28.22 14.64 8.29
CA VAL A 342 -29.46 15.42 8.33
C VAL A 342 -29.17 16.91 8.14
N ILE A 343 -28.13 17.45 8.80
CA ILE A 343 -27.71 18.84 8.63
C ILE A 343 -27.26 19.12 7.20
N ASP A 344 -26.44 18.24 6.61
CA ASP A 344 -25.95 18.36 5.24
C ASP A 344 -27.11 18.29 4.23
N ARG A 345 -28.09 17.40 4.47
CA ARG A 345 -29.31 17.33 3.66
C ARG A 345 -30.13 18.62 3.77
N MET A 346 -30.36 19.13 4.97
CA MET A 346 -31.10 20.40 5.16
C MET A 346 -30.36 21.58 4.52
N ARG A 347 -29.02 21.58 4.54
CA ARG A 347 -28.20 22.60 3.87
C ARG A 347 -28.33 22.50 2.34
N ALA A 348 -28.29 21.29 1.79
CA ALA A 348 -28.48 21.06 0.36
C ALA A 348 -29.90 21.41 -0.12
N GLU A 349 -30.93 21.05 0.64
CA GLU A 349 -32.33 21.41 0.38
C GLU A 349 -32.53 22.92 0.42
N ARG A 350 -31.91 23.63 1.38
CA ARG A 350 -31.95 25.09 1.46
C ARG A 350 -31.21 25.77 0.31
N ALA A 351 -30.05 25.24 -0.08
CA ALA A 351 -29.29 25.73 -1.22
C ALA A 351 -30.08 25.56 -2.54
N ALA A 352 -30.80 24.44 -2.70
CA ALA A 352 -31.67 24.19 -3.84
C ALA A 352 -32.94 25.06 -3.83
N ALA A 353 -33.48 25.37 -2.65
CA ALA A 353 -34.68 26.19 -2.49
C ALA A 353 -34.45 27.69 -2.72
N SER A 354 -33.20 28.14 -2.95
CA SER A 354 -32.83 29.56 -3.10
C SER A 354 -33.31 30.46 -1.95
N ASP A 355 -33.59 29.88 -0.79
CA ASP A 355 -34.19 30.56 0.35
C ASP A 355 -33.09 31.26 1.15
N THR A 356 -33.01 32.59 1.04
CA THR A 356 -32.01 33.38 1.75
C THR A 356 -32.31 33.33 3.25
N LEU A 357 -31.33 32.91 4.05
CA LEU A 357 -31.39 32.96 5.53
C LEU A 357 -31.86 34.36 5.98
N PRO A 358 -32.67 34.48 7.04
CA PRO A 358 -32.96 35.77 7.66
C PRO A 358 -31.65 36.52 7.99
N ALA A 359 -31.61 37.85 7.77
CA ALA A 359 -30.43 38.70 7.98
C ALA A 359 -29.61 38.42 9.27
N PRO A 360 -30.20 38.12 10.45
CA PRO A 360 -29.41 37.74 11.63
C PRO A 360 -28.64 36.43 11.46
N GLN A 361 -29.24 35.42 10.82
CA GLN A 361 -28.62 34.11 10.60
C GLN A 361 -27.58 34.12 9.48
N GLN A 362 -27.68 35.06 8.52
CA GLN A 362 -26.61 35.28 7.53
C GLN A 362 -25.33 35.81 8.16
N ARG A 363 -25.46 36.68 9.18
CA ARG A 363 -24.31 37.22 9.91
C ARG A 363 -23.63 36.11 10.70
N GLU A 364 -24.39 35.31 11.42
CA GLU A 364 -23.88 34.15 12.16
C GLU A 364 -23.27 33.09 11.23
N ALA A 365 -23.89 32.79 10.09
CA ALA A 365 -23.34 31.86 9.10
C ALA A 365 -22.01 32.35 8.52
N ARG A 366 -21.88 33.65 8.21
CA ARG A 366 -20.59 34.23 7.76
C ARG A 366 -19.51 34.18 8.83
N ILE A 367 -19.89 34.36 10.09
CA ILE A 367 -18.96 34.25 11.22
C ILE A 367 -18.53 32.79 11.41
N VAL A 368 -19.45 31.83 11.31
CA VAL A 368 -19.16 30.39 11.42
C VAL A 368 -18.34 29.91 10.22
N ASP A 369 -18.63 30.35 9.01
CA ASP A 369 -17.87 30.02 7.80
C ASP A 369 -16.46 30.62 7.84
N ALA A 370 -16.30 31.85 8.35
CA ALA A 370 -14.99 32.45 8.59
C ALA A 370 -14.21 31.67 9.66
N LEU A 371 -14.85 31.31 10.78
CA LEU A 371 -14.25 30.48 11.83
C LEU A 371 -13.89 29.07 11.34
N GLN A 372 -14.68 28.47 10.45
CA GLN A 372 -14.41 27.16 9.86
C GLN A 372 -13.34 27.20 8.78
N ALA A 373 -13.25 28.29 8.01
CA ALA A 373 -12.18 28.52 7.04
C ALA A 373 -10.83 28.77 7.73
N GLU A 374 -10.86 29.37 8.93
CA GLU A 374 -9.67 29.63 9.74
C GLU A 374 -9.31 28.43 10.66
N SER A 375 -10.27 27.53 10.93
CA SER A 375 -10.10 26.36 11.81
C SER A 375 -10.23 25.03 11.07
N ALA A 376 -9.17 24.58 10.43
CA ALA A 376 -8.93 23.14 10.20
C ALA A 376 -7.44 22.85 10.48
N PRO A 377 -7.07 21.89 11.37
CA PRO A 377 -7.81 20.75 11.91
C PRO A 377 -7.83 20.68 13.46
N GLN A 378 -8.99 20.86 14.10
CA GLN A 378 -9.16 20.54 15.55
C GLN A 378 -10.42 19.71 15.88
N GLN A 379 -11.26 19.37 14.90
CA GLN A 379 -12.51 18.62 15.14
C GLN A 379 -12.33 17.16 15.64
N GLY A 380 -11.11 16.61 15.56
CA GLY A 380 -10.79 15.33 16.21
C GLY A 380 -10.75 15.44 17.75
N ASP A 381 -10.35 16.60 18.26
CA ASP A 381 -10.09 16.79 19.69
C ASP A 381 -11.38 17.02 20.50
N ASP A 382 -12.36 17.73 19.94
CA ASP A 382 -13.66 17.93 20.62
C ASP A 382 -14.42 16.61 20.82
N MET A 383 -14.32 15.71 19.85
CA MET A 383 -14.97 14.40 19.89
C MET A 383 -14.26 13.43 20.81
N SER A 384 -12.94 13.39 20.72
CA SER A 384 -12.10 12.63 21.64
C SER A 384 -12.33 13.10 23.08
N ALA A 385 -12.43 14.41 23.31
CA ALA A 385 -12.70 15.00 24.62
C ALA A 385 -14.12 14.71 25.14
N ALA A 386 -15.15 14.77 24.30
CA ALA A 386 -16.52 14.43 24.70
C ALA A 386 -16.66 12.95 25.06
N VAL A 387 -16.10 12.07 24.24
CA VAL A 387 -16.05 10.62 24.52
C VAL A 387 -15.24 10.36 25.79
N ALA A 388 -14.08 10.99 25.96
CA ALA A 388 -13.28 10.86 27.17
C ALA A 388 -14.04 11.30 28.44
N ARG A 389 -14.81 12.40 28.39
CA ARG A 389 -15.65 12.85 29.52
C ARG A 389 -16.74 11.86 29.89
N VAL A 390 -17.42 11.27 28.89
CA VAL A 390 -18.45 10.26 29.14
C VAL A 390 -17.84 8.96 29.65
N LEU A 391 -16.73 8.51 29.07
CA LEU A 391 -15.96 7.36 29.57
C LEU A 391 -15.50 7.58 31.02
N THR A 392 -15.04 8.79 31.36
CA THR A 392 -14.59 9.13 32.71
C THR A 392 -15.75 9.09 33.70
N ARG A 393 -16.91 9.62 33.31
CA ARG A 393 -18.14 9.54 34.13
C ARG A 393 -18.60 8.09 34.31
N HIS A 394 -18.58 7.29 33.24
CA HIS A 394 -18.94 5.88 33.28
C HIS A 394 -18.00 5.09 34.21
N ARG A 395 -16.68 5.29 34.10
CA ARG A 395 -15.68 4.71 35.01
C ARG A 395 -15.90 5.12 36.46
N ALA A 396 -16.20 6.40 36.71
CA ALA A 396 -16.48 6.90 38.06
C ALA A 396 -17.76 6.27 38.64
N GLN A 397 -18.80 6.09 37.84
CA GLN A 397 -20.04 5.42 38.25
C GLN A 397 -19.83 3.93 38.50
N ALA A 398 -19.06 3.25 37.66
CA ALA A 398 -18.74 1.84 37.84
C ALA A 398 -17.83 1.60 39.06
N ALA A 399 -16.90 2.52 39.35
CA ALA A 399 -16.08 2.49 40.55
C ALA A 399 -16.91 2.75 41.83
N ALA A 400 -17.88 3.67 41.78
CA ALA A 400 -18.81 3.91 42.88
C ALA A 400 -19.73 2.70 43.15
N ALA A 401 -20.27 2.08 42.10
CA ALA A 401 -21.09 0.87 42.22
C ALA A 401 -20.28 -0.33 42.77
N ALA A 402 -19.01 -0.47 42.38
CA ALA A 402 -18.11 -1.48 42.93
C ALA A 402 -17.77 -1.23 44.41
N ALA A 403 -17.71 0.03 44.85
CA ALA A 403 -17.47 0.41 46.25
C ALA A 403 -18.71 0.16 47.14
N ASP A 404 -19.92 0.43 46.65
CA ASP A 404 -21.17 0.13 47.39
C ASP A 404 -21.43 -1.37 47.58
N THR A 405 -20.90 -2.21 46.67
CA THR A 405 -21.04 -3.68 46.75
C THR A 405 -20.00 -4.31 47.70
N ALA A 406 -19.03 -3.54 48.20
CA ALA A 406 -17.91 -4.02 49.03
C ALA A 406 -18.02 -3.69 50.53
N MET A 407 -19.18 -3.23 51.02
CA MET A 407 -19.42 -3.03 52.45
C MET A 407 -19.84 -4.35 53.15
N PRO A 408 -19.05 -4.91 54.08
CA PRO A 408 -19.46 -6.07 54.86
C PRO A 408 -20.47 -5.68 55.94
N GLN A 409 -21.59 -6.39 56.01
CA GLN A 409 -22.50 -6.37 57.15
C GLN A 409 -21.78 -6.94 58.38
N THR A 410 -21.48 -6.10 59.37
CA THR A 410 -21.05 -6.54 60.70
C THR A 410 -22.28 -6.77 61.60
N PRO A 411 -22.33 -7.86 62.38
CA PRO A 411 -23.41 -8.09 63.33
C PRO A 411 -23.18 -7.25 64.59
N LYS A 412 -24.26 -6.66 65.12
CA LYS A 412 -24.30 -5.98 66.43
C LYS A 412 -24.19 -7.00 67.56
N ILE A 413 -23.22 -6.83 68.47
CA ILE A 413 -23.28 -7.31 69.86
C ILE A 413 -22.68 -6.24 70.78
N ASP A 414 -23.43 -5.94 71.83
CA ASP A 414 -23.20 -4.94 72.88
C ASP A 414 -22.01 -5.28 73.81
N GLY A 415 -21.38 -4.27 74.42
CA GLY A 415 -20.36 -4.50 75.45
C GLY A 415 -19.58 -3.27 75.91
N ASN A 416 -20.11 -2.62 76.93
CA ASN A 416 -19.69 -1.40 77.62
C ASN A 416 -18.29 -1.47 78.32
N SER A 417 -17.44 -0.42 78.23
CA SER A 417 -16.81 0.28 79.38
C SER A 417 -15.56 1.14 79.05
N ALA A 418 -15.75 2.47 79.18
CA ALA A 418 -15.03 3.42 80.06
C ALA A 418 -13.57 3.93 79.80
N ARG A 419 -13.50 5.29 79.86
CA ARG A 419 -12.42 6.24 80.30
C ARG A 419 -11.30 6.54 79.28
N GLY A 420 -11.03 7.75 78.74
CA GLY A 420 -11.32 9.20 78.99
C GLY A 420 -9.97 9.97 78.92
N PRO A 421 -9.82 11.33 78.81
CA PRO A 421 -10.70 12.42 78.35
C PRO A 421 -10.01 13.54 77.45
N GLN A 422 -10.81 14.54 77.03
CA GLN A 422 -10.52 15.96 76.64
C GLN A 422 -9.67 16.28 75.38
N ASP A 423 -9.91 17.35 74.58
CA ASP A 423 -10.68 18.58 74.80
C ASP A 423 -11.22 19.27 73.50
N GLN A 424 -12.41 19.85 73.66
CA GLN A 424 -13.10 20.99 73.04
C GLN A 424 -12.33 21.96 72.10
N ASN A 425 -12.95 22.32 70.96
CA ASN A 425 -13.42 23.70 70.76
C ASN A 425 -14.47 23.82 69.62
N THR A 426 -15.62 24.41 69.94
CA THR A 426 -16.75 24.74 69.07
C THR A 426 -16.83 26.25 68.92
N LYS A 427 -17.25 26.75 67.74
CA LYS A 427 -18.00 28.02 67.62
C LYS A 427 -18.67 28.11 66.24
N GLN A 428 -19.97 27.84 66.21
CA GLN A 428 -20.91 28.45 65.28
C GLN A 428 -21.34 29.82 65.84
N PRO A 429 -21.94 30.68 65.00
CA PRO A 429 -23.20 31.27 65.45
C PRO A 429 -24.32 31.19 64.41
N HIS A 430 -25.50 30.98 64.98
CA HIS A 430 -26.86 31.01 64.47
C HIS A 430 -27.30 32.44 64.14
N VAL A 431 -28.11 32.67 63.08
CA VAL A 431 -29.02 33.83 62.98
C VAL A 431 -30.30 33.40 62.25
N ASN A 432 -31.41 33.98 62.72
CA ASN A 432 -32.79 33.51 62.72
C ASN A 432 -33.60 33.72 61.43
N GLU A 433 -34.68 32.92 61.35
CA GLU A 433 -35.90 33.16 60.58
C GLU A 433 -36.66 34.41 61.09
N THR A 434 -37.18 35.19 60.14
CA THR A 434 -38.35 36.06 60.36
C THR A 434 -39.31 35.92 59.19
N LYS A 435 -40.59 35.76 59.53
CA LYS A 435 -41.76 35.64 58.65
C LYS A 435 -41.95 36.90 57.79
N ASP A 436 -42.42 36.71 56.56
CA ASP A 436 -43.58 37.44 56.04
C ASP A 436 -44.19 36.72 54.83
N ALA A 437 -45.51 36.54 54.89
CA ALA A 437 -46.34 36.03 53.81
C ALA A 437 -47.15 37.18 53.22
N THR A 438 -47.18 37.32 51.89
CA THR A 438 -48.37 37.30 51.01
C THR A 438 -48.17 38.05 49.68
N HIS A 439 -48.86 37.55 48.65
CA HIS A 439 -49.18 38.12 47.33
C HIS A 439 -48.12 38.10 46.21
N SER A 440 -48.21 37.08 45.35
CA SER A 440 -48.63 37.28 43.95
C SER A 440 -48.88 35.93 43.27
N THR A 441 -50.14 35.71 42.91
CA THR A 441 -50.63 34.57 42.12
C THR A 441 -50.42 34.79 40.62
N ASN A 442 -50.24 33.67 39.92
CA ASN A 442 -50.78 33.40 38.57
C ASN A 442 -49.98 33.87 37.35
N ARG A 443 -49.29 32.93 36.67
CA ARG A 443 -49.33 32.76 35.20
C ARG A 443 -48.59 31.49 34.73
N ASN A 444 -49.19 30.84 33.72
CA ASN A 444 -48.64 29.83 32.79
C ASN A 444 -48.84 28.33 33.09
N SER A 445 -50.10 27.91 33.22
CA SER A 445 -50.58 26.54 32.97
C SER A 445 -51.09 26.38 31.52
N GLY A 446 -50.22 26.54 30.51
CA GLY A 446 -50.66 26.61 29.09
C GLY A 446 -49.93 25.71 28.09
N TRP A 447 -48.77 25.13 28.41
CA TRP A 447 -47.89 24.51 27.41
C TRP A 447 -47.88 22.97 27.41
N GLY A 448 -48.33 22.31 28.48
CA GLY A 448 -48.32 20.84 28.56
C GLY A 448 -49.30 20.16 27.60
N LYS A 449 -50.51 20.71 27.44
CA LYS A 449 -51.59 20.04 26.68
C LYS A 449 -51.41 20.07 25.16
N LYS A 450 -50.70 21.07 24.61
CA LYS A 450 -50.42 21.14 23.15
C LYS A 450 -49.29 20.20 22.72
N ALA A 451 -48.37 19.85 23.62
CA ALA A 451 -47.30 18.90 23.32
C ALA A 451 -47.82 17.46 23.23
N GLU A 452 -48.78 17.09 24.09
CA GLU A 452 -49.38 15.75 24.09
C GLU A 452 -50.30 15.51 22.88
N GLU A 453 -51.05 16.53 22.44
CA GLU A 453 -51.91 16.42 21.25
C GLU A 453 -51.11 16.28 19.94
N ALA A 454 -49.91 16.88 19.87
CA ALA A 454 -49.00 16.76 18.73
C ALA A 454 -48.35 15.36 18.62
N VAL A 455 -48.12 14.69 19.76
CA VAL A 455 -47.58 13.32 19.80
C VAL A 455 -48.64 12.31 19.39
N GLN A 456 -49.90 12.49 19.79
CA GLN A 456 -50.99 11.59 19.38
C GLN A 456 -51.33 11.71 17.89
N ARG A 457 -51.28 12.91 17.29
CA ARG A 457 -51.48 13.08 15.83
C ARG A 457 -50.38 12.42 14.99
N LYS A 458 -49.14 12.34 15.47
CA LYS A 458 -48.05 11.64 14.77
C LYS A 458 -48.20 10.11 14.85
N LYS A 459 -48.76 9.59 15.94
CA LYS A 459 -48.98 8.14 16.11
C LYS A 459 -50.13 7.61 15.25
N ALA A 460 -51.19 8.41 15.02
CA ALA A 460 -52.29 8.05 14.13
C ALA A 460 -51.96 8.12 12.63
N ALA A 461 -50.90 8.83 12.24
CA ALA A 461 -50.47 8.94 10.85
C ALA A 461 -49.59 7.77 10.37
N SER A 462 -49.02 6.97 11.29
CA SER A 462 -48.15 5.83 10.94
C SER A 462 -48.88 4.51 10.71
N GLU A 463 -50.21 4.45 10.86
CA GLU A 463 -51.01 3.22 10.74
C GLU A 463 -51.81 3.12 9.42
N LYS A 464 -51.37 3.77 8.34
CA LYS A 464 -51.91 3.48 6.99
C LYS A 464 -51.05 2.42 6.28
N PRO A 465 -51.60 1.23 5.95
CA PRO A 465 -50.80 0.12 5.45
C PRO A 465 -50.31 0.30 4.01
N THR A 466 -49.10 -0.22 3.79
CA THR A 466 -48.23 -0.22 2.60
C THR A 466 -48.72 -1.12 1.45
N THR A 467 -50.02 -1.11 1.14
CA THR A 467 -50.59 -1.99 0.10
C THR A 467 -50.19 -1.60 -1.33
N LYS A 468 -49.79 -0.34 -1.58
CA LYS A 468 -49.42 0.13 -2.92
C LYS A 468 -48.00 -0.26 -3.38
N SER A 469 -47.05 -0.50 -2.47
CA SER A 469 -45.68 -0.89 -2.86
C SER A 469 -45.62 -2.36 -3.24
N ALA A 470 -46.30 -3.24 -2.48
CA ALA A 470 -46.38 -4.67 -2.76
C ALA A 470 -47.06 -4.97 -4.11
N GLN A 471 -48.11 -4.23 -4.45
CA GLN A 471 -48.79 -4.37 -5.76
C GLN A 471 -47.90 -3.94 -6.95
N LYS A 472 -47.02 -2.95 -6.74
CA LYS A 472 -46.12 -2.44 -7.78
C LYS A 472 -44.93 -3.38 -8.01
N GLU A 473 -44.44 -4.04 -6.96
CA GLU A 473 -43.42 -5.10 -7.07
C GLU A 473 -43.98 -6.37 -7.71
N ALA A 474 -45.20 -6.78 -7.37
CA ALA A 474 -45.86 -7.92 -8.01
C ALA A 474 -46.10 -7.70 -9.51
N ALA A 475 -46.52 -6.49 -9.91
CA ALA A 475 -46.71 -6.14 -11.33
C ALA A 475 -45.38 -6.05 -12.10
N SER A 476 -44.31 -5.60 -11.45
CA SER A 476 -42.94 -5.58 -11.99
C SER A 476 -42.39 -6.98 -12.23
N ALA A 477 -42.58 -7.89 -11.27
CA ALA A 477 -42.15 -9.28 -11.37
C ALA A 477 -42.92 -10.03 -12.48
N ALA A 478 -44.23 -9.80 -12.61
CA ALA A 478 -45.04 -10.39 -13.67
C ALA A 478 -44.62 -9.93 -15.08
N ARG A 479 -44.23 -8.66 -15.25
CA ARG A 479 -43.71 -8.15 -16.54
C ARG A 479 -42.37 -8.77 -16.91
N LYS A 480 -41.44 -8.92 -15.95
CA LYS A 480 -40.15 -9.59 -16.20
C LYS A 480 -40.31 -11.06 -16.54
N ALA A 481 -41.27 -11.75 -15.93
CA ALA A 481 -41.57 -13.16 -16.24
C ALA A 481 -42.14 -13.32 -17.66
N ALA A 482 -43.03 -12.41 -18.10
CA ALA A 482 -43.56 -12.41 -19.46
C ALA A 482 -42.47 -12.12 -20.51
N GLU A 483 -41.58 -11.18 -20.24
CA GLU A 483 -40.49 -10.81 -21.14
C GLU A 483 -39.42 -11.92 -21.28
N ALA A 484 -39.22 -12.72 -20.23
CA ALA A 484 -38.36 -13.91 -20.28
C ALA A 484 -38.97 -15.05 -21.11
N ALA A 485 -40.30 -15.20 -21.09
CA ALA A 485 -41.01 -16.20 -21.88
C ALA A 485 -41.06 -15.87 -23.38
N ASP A 486 -41.08 -14.59 -23.75
CA ASP A 486 -41.00 -14.19 -25.17
C ASP A 486 -39.60 -14.37 -25.76
N ARG A 487 -38.54 -14.16 -24.97
CA ARG A 487 -37.15 -14.40 -25.42
C ARG A 487 -36.83 -15.87 -25.67
N SER A 488 -37.51 -16.81 -25.02
CA SER A 488 -37.28 -18.24 -25.25
C SER A 488 -38.03 -18.80 -26.48
N ARG A 489 -39.02 -18.07 -27.01
CA ARG A 489 -39.77 -18.45 -28.23
C ARG A 489 -39.07 -18.06 -29.53
N GLY A 490 -37.99 -17.27 -29.47
CA GLY A 490 -37.22 -16.83 -30.65
C GLY A 490 -36.04 -17.71 -31.06
N ARG A 491 -35.80 -18.84 -30.37
CA ARG A 491 -34.71 -19.79 -30.68
C ARG A 491 -35.26 -21.19 -30.97
N SER A 492 -35.92 -21.32 -32.12
CA SER A 492 -36.13 -22.62 -32.76
C SER A 492 -36.09 -22.43 -34.28
N LEU A 493 -34.89 -22.66 -34.83
CA LEU A 493 -34.53 -23.31 -36.10
C LEU A 493 -33.13 -22.84 -36.50
#